data_AF-A0A7J8Y619-F1
#
_entry.id   AF-A0A7J8Y619-F1
#
_cell.length_a   1.000
_cell.length_b   1.000
_cell.length_c   1.000
_cell.angle_alpha   90.00
_cell.angle_beta   90.00
_cell.angle_gamma   90.00
#
_symmetry.space_group_name_H-M   'P 1'
#
loop_
_entity.id
_entity.type
_entity.pdbx_description
1 polymer ?
#
loop_
_entity_poly.entity_id
_entity_poly.type
_entity_poly.pdbx_seq_one_letter_code
_entity_poly.pdbx_strand_id
1 'polypeptide(L)' 'MQGDYIVNSLLSACLLERDGEYFVKMHDVIRDMTLWIIREFEVTENNFCSQRNTQVPKP' A
#
# COMPACT_ATOMS: atom_id res chain seq x y z
N MET A 1 8.68 17.55 -11.25
CA MET A 1 7.55 16.58 -11.39
C MET A 1 7.04 16.24 -10.00
N GLN A 2 5.74 15.98 -9.80
CA GLN A 2 5.16 15.76 -8.46
C GLN A 2 5.71 14.48 -7.78
N GLY A 3 6.01 13.44 -8.56
CA GLY A 3 6.57 12.18 -8.06
C GLY A 3 7.91 12.35 -7.33
N ASP A 4 8.83 13.13 -7.90
CA ASP A 4 10.16 13.37 -7.30
C ASP A 4 10.05 14.05 -5.93
N TYR A 5 9.09 14.98 -5.77
CA TYR A 5 8.85 15.64 -4.49
C TYR A 5 8.37 14.65 -3.42
N ILE A 6 7.46 13.74 -3.79
CA ILE A 6 6.94 12.71 -2.89
C ILE A 6 8.08 11.77 -2.46
N VAL A 7 8.86 11.26 -3.42
CA VAL A 7 9.98 10.35 -3.13
C VAL A 7 11.02 11.03 -2.24
N ASN A 8 11.40 12.27 -2.53
CA ASN A 8 12.34 13.02 -1.69
C ASN A 8 11.79 13.32 -0.29
N SER A 9 10.48 13.55 -0.15
CA SER A 9 9.84 13.74 1.15
C SER A 9 9.90 12.46 2.00
N LEU A 10 9.63 11.30 1.39
CA LEU A 10 9.71 10.00 2.07
C LEU A 10 11.15 9.61 2.45
N LEU A 11 12.13 9.91 1.58
CA LEU A 11 13.55 9.78 1.90
C LEU A 11 13.95 10.68 3.08
N SER A 12 13.49 11.93 3.09
CA SER A 12 13.79 12.89 4.17
C SER A 12 13.15 12.50 5.51
N ALA A 13 12.02 11.79 5.46
CA ALA A 13 11.35 11.23 6.63
C ALA A 13 11.93 9.88 7.10
N CYS A 14 13.02 9.39 6.49
CA CYS A 14 13.64 8.09 6.77
C CYS A 14 12.68 6.88 6.57
N LEU A 15 11.69 7.01 5.68
CA LEU A 15 10.76 5.93 5.33
C LEU A 15 11.24 5.12 4.13
N LEU A 16 12.07 5.73 3.28
CA LEU A 16 12.75 5.11 2.16
C LEU A 16 14.26 5.26 2.32
N GLU A 17 14.99 4.35 1.69
CA GLU A 17 16.44 4.39 1.55
C GLU A 17 16.82 4.33 0.07
N ARG A 18 17.89 5.02 -0.34
CA ARG A 18 18.37 4.94 -1.74
C ARG A 18 19.08 3.61 -1.97
N ASP A 19 18.75 2.97 -3.09
CA ASP A 19 19.38 1.75 -3.57
C ASP A 19 20.04 1.98 -4.93
N GLY A 20 20.95 2.96 -4.97
CA GLY A 20 21.53 3.46 -6.21
C GLY A 20 20.91 4.78 -6.66
N GLU A 21 21.17 5.15 -7.92
CA GLU A 21 20.85 6.48 -8.45
C GLU A 21 19.35 6.66 -8.72
N TYR A 22 18.68 5.61 -9.18
CA TYR A 22 17.28 5.67 -9.65
C TYR A 22 16.33 4.77 -8.85
N PHE A 23 16.80 4.08 -7.81
CA PHE A 23 16.01 3.14 -7.03
C PHE A 23 15.96 3.50 -5.56
N VAL A 24 14.86 3.12 -4.91
CA VAL A 24 14.62 3.29 -3.48
C VAL A 24 14.03 2.00 -2.91
N LYS A 25 14.34 1.72 -1.65
CA LYS A 25 13.82 0.58 -0.87
C LYS A 25 13.01 1.10 0.31
N MET A 26 11.98 0.37 0.72
CA MET A 26 11.32 0.59 2.01
C MET A 26 12.04 -0.21 3.08
N HIS A 27 12.14 0.34 4.29
CA HIS A 27 12.57 -0.44 5.45
C HIS A 27 11.50 -1.48 5.81
N ASP A 28 11.92 -2.70 6.19
CA ASP A 28 11.03 -3.80 6.54
C ASP A 28 10.02 -3.40 7.64
N VAL A 29 10.45 -2.60 8.62
CA VAL A 29 9.58 -2.08 9.69
C VAL A 29 8.44 -1.22 9.16
N ILE A 30 8.66 -0.40 8.13
CA ILE A 30 7.64 0.46 7.52
C ILE A 30 6.68 -0.39 6.68
N ARG A 31 7.21 -1.41 6.00
CA ARG A 31 6.40 -2.38 5.26
C ARG A 31 5.46 -3.12 6.21
N ASP A 32 5.96 -3.57 7.35
CA ASP A 32 5.15 -4.30 8.34
C ASP A 32 4.09 -3.41 8.99
N MET A 33 4.43 -2.16 9.32
CA MET A 33 3.45 -1.17 9.81
C MET A 33 2.37 -0.87 8.77
N THR A 34 2.74 -0.74 7.50
CA THR A 34 1.80 -0.50 6.40
C THR A 34 0.87 -1.70 6.20
N LEU A 35 1.40 -2.92 6.23
CA LEU A 35 0.61 -4.15 6.17
C LEU A 35 -0.35 -4.27 7.36
N TRP A 36 0.09 -3.90 8.57
CA TRP A 36 -0.77 -3.90 9.74
C TRP A 36 -1.92 -2.91 9.58
N ILE A 37 -1.63 -1.67 9.18
CA ILE A 37 -2.67 -0.66 8.90
C ILE A 37 -3.64 -1.17 7.84
N ILE A 38 -3.17 -1.64 6.70
CA ILE A 38 -4.03 -2.15 5.62
C ILE A 38 -4.96 -3.26 6.14
N ARG A 39 -4.45 -4.20 6.95
CA ARG A 39 -5.27 -5.26 7.55
C ARG A 39 -6.35 -4.70 8.46
N GLU A 40 -6.06 -3.74 9.32
CA GLU A 40 -7.07 -3.10 10.18
C GLU A 40 -8.16 -2.38 9.35
N PHE A 41 -7.78 -1.77 8.22
CA PHE A 41 -8.73 -1.12 7.31
C PHE A 41 -9.55 -2.13 6.48
N GLU A 42 -8.97 -3.24 6.03
CA GLU A 42 -9.69 -4.35 5.37
C GLU A 42 -10.71 -5.01 6.30
N VAL A 43 -10.40 -5.13 7.59
CA VAL A 43 -11.35 -5.58 8.62
C VAL A 43 -12.54 -4.62 8.74
N THR A 44 -12.35 -3.34 8.40
CA THR A 44 -13.41 -2.32 8.41
C THR A 44 -14.26 -2.37 7.12
N GLU A 45 -13.65 -2.65 5.97
CA GLU A 45 -14.29 -2.74 4.64
C GLU A 45 -15.00 -4.09 4.37
N ASN A 46 -14.68 -5.15 5.11
CA ASN A 46 -15.38 -6.44 5.02
C ASN A 46 -16.86 -6.40 5.49
N ASN A 47 -17.34 -5.25 5.99
CA ASN A 47 -18.77 -5.00 6.18
C ASN A 47 -19.47 -4.43 4.94
N PHE A 48 -18.74 -4.01 3.90
CA PHE A 48 -19.31 -3.39 2.68
C PHE A 48 -19.38 -4.33 1.47
N CYS A 49 -18.71 -5.47 1.50
CA CYS A 49 -18.78 -6.48 0.43
C CYS A 49 -19.63 -7.71 0.83
N SER A 50 -20.80 -7.47 1.43
CA SER A 50 -21.86 -8.48 1.45
C SER A 50 -22.78 -8.29 0.24
N GLN A 51 -22.78 -9.32 -0.61
CA GLN A 51 -23.72 -9.59 -1.72
C GLN A 51 -23.49 -8.85 -3.05
N ARG A 52 -22.61 -9.40 -3.88
CA ARG A 52 -22.88 -9.54 -5.32
C ARG A 52 -22.65 -10.99 -5.76
N ASN A 53 -23.59 -11.84 -5.37
CA ASN A 53 -23.84 -13.15 -5.95
C ASN A 53 -24.34 -12.95 -7.39
N THR A 54 -23.39 -12.73 -8.32
CA THR A 54 -23.65 -12.83 -9.75
C THR A 54 -23.83 -14.31 -10.09
N GLN A 55 -25.09 -14.77 -10.11
CA GLN A 55 -25.41 -16.04 -10.76
C GLN A 55 -25.13 -15.88 -12.25
N VAL A 56 -24.09 -16.55 -12.74
CA VAL A 56 -23.84 -16.73 -14.17
C VAL A 56 -24.75 -17.87 -14.64
N PRO A 57 -25.63 -17.68 -15.64
CA PRO A 57 -26.35 -18.81 -16.23
C PRO A 57 -25.36 -19.69 -16.98
N LYS A 58 -25.40 -21.00 -16.70
CA LYS A 58 -24.68 -22.03 -17.48
C LYS A 58 -25.43 -22.31 -18.80
N PRO A 59 -24.72 -22.80 -19.83
CA PRO A 59 -25.03 -22.60 -21.26
C PRO A 59 -26.34 -23.22 -21.73
#